data_AF-A0A945S748-F1
#
_entry.id   AF-A0A945S748-F1
#
_cell.length_a   1.000
_cell.length_b   1.000
_cell.length_c   1.000
_cell.angle_alpha   90.00
_cell.angle_beta   90.00
_cell.angle_gamma   90.00
#
_symmetry.space_group_name_H-M   'P 1'
#
loop_
_entity.id
_entity.type
_entity.pdbx_description
1 polymer ?
#
loop_
_entity_poly.entity_id
_entity_poly.type
_entity_poly.pdbx_seq_one_letter_code
_entity_poly.pdbx_strand_id
1 'polypeptide(L)'
;GNGDFHYRREGWAFILAGGGLYNNLDYSFTVGHEDGTFEYPTTQPGGGGTALRRQLRGLSEFIHAFGFIRMAPLPDLLHEPLAKGTACFTLAEKGRQYAVYLCRTGKTGRAGALDLVLNVPDGRYRASWLDPASGERTDVGVVTVTESRCRMRSPVFKEDLALALEGR
;
A
#
# COMPACT_ATOMS: atom_id res chain seq x y z
N GLY A 1 -4.06 17.00 9.68
CA GLY A 1 -5.49 16.76 9.98
C GLY A 1 -5.64 15.41 10.62
N ASN A 2 -6.81 15.07 11.11
CA ASN A 2 -7.06 13.84 11.90
C ASN A 2 -7.47 12.62 11.06
N GLY A 3 -7.58 12.74 9.74
CA GLY A 3 -8.03 11.64 8.88
C GLY A 3 -7.00 10.52 8.73
N ASP A 4 -7.43 9.28 8.95
CA ASP A 4 -6.60 8.07 8.89
C ASP A 4 -5.78 7.92 7.61
N PHE A 5 -6.35 8.30 6.46
CA PHE A 5 -5.68 8.17 5.16
C PHE A 5 -4.32 8.86 5.13
N HIS A 6 -4.14 9.99 5.82
CA HIS A 6 -2.86 10.68 5.84
C HIS A 6 -1.76 9.79 6.42
N TYR A 7 -2.01 9.25 7.60
CA TYR A 7 -1.09 8.39 8.33
C TYR A 7 -0.89 7.05 7.63
N ARG A 8 -1.97 6.43 7.16
CA ARG A 8 -1.91 5.18 6.39
C ARG A 8 -1.05 5.36 5.15
N ARG A 9 -1.32 6.39 4.34
CA ARG A 9 -0.56 6.68 3.12
C ARG A 9 0.92 6.91 3.41
N GLU A 10 1.24 7.66 4.46
CA GLU A 10 2.62 7.93 4.84
C GLU A 10 3.35 6.67 5.28
N GLY A 11 2.71 5.79 6.05
CA GLY A 11 3.29 4.49 6.43
C GLY A 11 3.56 3.59 5.23
N TRP A 12 2.57 3.42 4.35
CA TRP A 12 2.71 2.61 3.14
C TRP A 12 3.78 3.16 2.20
N ALA A 13 3.73 4.46 1.90
CA ALA A 13 4.71 5.11 1.03
C ALA A 13 6.13 5.00 1.58
N PHE A 14 6.31 5.21 2.90
CA PHE A 14 7.62 5.13 3.54
C PHE A 14 8.20 3.71 3.49
N ILE A 15 7.42 2.69 3.87
CA ILE A 15 7.90 1.30 3.88
C ILE A 15 8.22 0.82 2.45
N LEU A 16 7.34 1.09 1.46
CA LEU A 16 7.60 0.66 0.09
C LEU A 16 8.67 1.51 -0.62
N ALA A 17 9.02 2.68 -0.09
CA ALA A 17 10.21 3.42 -0.49
C ALA A 17 11.51 2.91 0.17
N GLY A 18 11.46 1.79 0.91
CA GLY A 18 12.63 1.15 1.53
C GLY A 18 12.83 1.49 3.01
N GLY A 19 11.84 2.11 3.65
CA GLY A 19 11.86 2.37 5.08
C GLY A 19 11.82 1.07 5.90
N GLY A 20 12.69 0.96 6.91
CA GLY A 20 12.79 -0.24 7.77
C GLY A 20 11.88 -0.25 9.00
N LEU A 21 11.29 0.89 9.36
CA LEU A 21 10.42 1.04 10.52
C LEU A 21 9.46 2.22 10.32
N TYR A 22 8.17 1.99 10.48
CA TYR A 22 7.18 3.06 10.57
C TYR A 22 6.68 3.19 12.01
N ASN A 23 6.66 4.42 12.54
CA ASN A 23 6.11 4.74 13.84
C ASN A 23 5.14 5.93 13.68
N ASN A 24 4.02 5.88 14.39
CA ASN A 24 3.02 6.94 14.43
C ASN A 24 2.65 7.26 15.89
N LEU A 25 2.63 8.55 16.22
CA LEU A 25 2.10 9.00 17.50
C LEU A 25 0.56 8.90 17.48
N ASP A 26 0.00 8.09 18.36
CA ASP A 26 -1.45 7.86 18.48
C ASP A 26 -2.02 8.71 19.61
N TYR A 27 -2.78 9.75 19.24
CA TYR A 27 -3.34 10.73 20.17
C TYR A 27 -4.58 10.22 20.90
N SER A 28 -5.06 9.00 20.59
CA SER A 28 -6.24 8.44 21.27
C SER A 28 -5.92 7.86 22.65
N PHE A 29 -4.64 7.72 23.00
CA PHE A 29 -4.22 7.30 24.33
C PHE A 29 -4.03 8.51 25.24
N THR A 30 -4.91 8.65 26.22
CA THR A 30 -4.87 9.71 27.23
C THR A 30 -5.24 9.14 28.60
N VAL A 31 -5.06 9.92 29.68
CA VAL A 31 -5.50 9.51 31.02
C VAL A 31 -7.01 9.27 31.01
N GLY A 32 -7.45 8.08 31.41
CA GLY A 32 -8.84 7.62 31.36
C GLY A 32 -9.25 7.00 30.02
N HIS A 33 -8.36 6.97 29.02
CA HIS A 33 -8.56 6.33 27.72
C HIS A 33 -7.31 5.52 27.33
N GLU A 34 -6.80 4.72 28.26
CA GLU A 34 -5.59 3.90 28.09
C GLU A 34 -5.77 2.76 27.07
N ASP A 35 -7.00 2.49 26.65
CA ASP A 35 -7.35 1.59 25.54
C ASP A 35 -7.32 2.29 24.16
N GLY A 36 -7.03 3.59 24.13
CA GLY A 36 -6.95 4.35 22.90
C GLY A 36 -8.32 4.70 22.31
N THR A 37 -9.33 4.91 23.16
CA THR A 37 -10.69 5.28 22.75
C THR A 37 -10.99 6.78 22.78
N PHE A 38 -10.02 7.63 23.16
CA PHE A 38 -10.24 9.07 23.22
C PHE A 38 -10.58 9.63 21.84
N GLU A 39 -11.74 10.28 21.72
CA GLU A 39 -12.14 11.02 20.54
C GLU A 39 -11.62 12.46 20.61
N TYR A 40 -10.68 12.80 19.72
CA TYR A 40 -10.10 14.14 19.65
C TYR A 40 -11.02 15.10 18.87
N PRO A 41 -11.10 16.39 19.28
CA PRO A 41 -11.80 17.42 18.52
C PRO A 41 -11.26 17.53 17.09
N THR A 42 -12.13 17.84 16.12
CA THR A 42 -11.73 18.00 14.71
C THR A 42 -10.74 19.15 14.48
N THR A 43 -10.62 20.07 15.43
CA THR A 43 -9.68 21.19 15.44
C THR A 43 -8.29 20.81 15.94
N GLN A 44 -8.13 19.65 16.59
CA GLN A 44 -6.85 19.20 17.13
C GLN A 44 -5.96 18.62 16.02
N PRO A 45 -4.67 18.98 15.97
CA PRO A 45 -3.71 18.29 15.11
C PRO A 45 -3.41 16.89 15.68
N GLY A 46 -3.10 15.94 14.79
CA GLY A 46 -2.89 14.55 15.19
C GLY A 46 -4.07 13.66 14.82
N GLY A 47 -3.82 12.37 14.87
CA GLY A 47 -4.78 11.31 14.61
C GLY A 47 -4.35 10.06 15.35
N GLY A 48 -4.89 8.92 14.96
CA GLY A 48 -4.71 7.70 15.73
C GLY A 48 -5.98 6.90 15.82
N GLY A 49 -6.14 6.21 16.95
CA GLY A 49 -7.34 5.47 17.26
C GLY A 49 -7.38 4.07 16.66
N THR A 50 -8.35 3.31 17.16
CA THR A 50 -8.50 1.89 16.83
C THR A 50 -8.67 1.62 15.33
N ALA A 51 -9.33 2.53 14.59
CA ALA A 51 -9.50 2.40 13.14
C ALA A 51 -8.17 2.44 12.40
N LEU A 52 -7.34 3.47 12.62
CA LEU A 52 -6.03 3.58 12.01
C LEU A 52 -5.11 2.42 12.41
N ARG A 53 -5.12 1.99 13.68
CA ARG A 53 -4.32 0.83 14.12
C ARG A 53 -4.67 -0.44 13.34
N ARG A 54 -5.96 -0.69 13.07
CA ARG A 54 -6.39 -1.82 12.23
C ARG A 54 -5.92 -1.69 10.79
N GLN A 55 -5.92 -0.48 10.23
CA GLN A 55 -5.39 -0.24 8.88
C GLN A 55 -3.87 -0.48 8.81
N LEU A 56 -3.11 -0.02 9.82
CA LEU A 56 -1.66 -0.23 9.90
C LEU A 56 -1.29 -1.70 10.14
N ARG A 57 -2.15 -2.50 10.78
CA ARG A 57 -2.00 -3.96 10.83
C ARG A 57 -1.96 -4.54 9.41
N GLY A 58 -2.79 -4.04 8.48
CA GLY A 58 -2.78 -4.45 7.08
C GLY A 58 -1.43 -4.21 6.40
N LEU A 59 -0.78 -3.05 6.64
CA LEU A 59 0.58 -2.78 6.17
C LEU A 59 1.59 -3.77 6.75
N SER A 60 1.53 -4.00 8.08
CA SER A 60 2.43 -4.93 8.75
C SER A 60 2.31 -6.34 8.18
N GLU A 61 1.10 -6.88 8.10
CA GLU A 61 0.88 -8.22 7.54
C GLU A 61 1.27 -8.30 6.07
N PHE A 62 1.02 -7.25 5.30
CA PHE A 62 1.42 -7.19 3.89
C PHE A 62 2.93 -7.29 3.76
N ILE A 63 3.71 -6.45 4.43
CA ILE A 63 5.16 -6.41 4.24
C ILE A 63 5.86 -7.65 4.82
N HIS A 64 5.33 -8.23 5.91
CA HIS A 64 5.89 -9.45 6.52
C HIS A 64 5.60 -10.73 5.72
N ALA A 65 4.67 -10.69 4.75
CA ALA A 65 4.48 -11.80 3.83
C ALA A 65 5.66 -11.94 2.83
N PHE A 66 6.47 -10.90 2.69
CA PHE A 66 7.62 -10.87 1.79
C PHE A 66 8.92 -11.25 2.50
N GLY A 67 9.91 -11.69 1.72
CA GLY A 67 11.30 -11.74 2.14
C GLY A 67 11.94 -10.34 2.17
N PHE A 68 11.40 -9.43 2.98
CA PHE A 68 11.67 -8.00 2.98
C PHE A 68 13.16 -7.62 2.89
N ILE A 69 14.03 -8.33 3.64
CA ILE A 69 15.47 -8.04 3.69
C ILE A 69 16.20 -8.18 2.33
N ARG A 70 15.60 -8.89 1.36
CA ARG A 70 16.13 -9.06 0.01
C ARG A 70 15.57 -8.06 -0.99
N MET A 71 14.60 -7.25 -0.59
CA MET A 71 13.91 -6.32 -1.47
C MET A 71 14.54 -4.93 -1.40
N ALA A 72 14.47 -4.20 -2.51
CA ALA A 72 14.90 -2.80 -2.59
C ALA A 72 13.86 -1.98 -3.37
N PRO A 73 13.83 -0.64 -3.19
CA PRO A 73 12.98 0.23 -4.00
C PRO A 73 13.24 0.03 -5.49
N LEU A 74 12.18 -0.06 -6.28
CA LEU A 74 12.29 -0.30 -7.73
C LEU A 74 11.40 0.67 -8.52
N PRO A 75 11.76 1.97 -8.60
CA PRO A 75 10.91 3.00 -9.22
C PRO A 75 10.60 2.71 -10.69
N ASP A 76 11.53 2.10 -11.41
CA ASP A 76 11.37 1.74 -12.83
C ASP A 76 10.54 0.47 -13.05
N LEU A 77 9.86 -0.04 -12.01
CA LEU A 77 8.94 -1.18 -12.15
C LEU A 77 7.73 -0.83 -13.01
N LEU A 78 7.22 0.39 -12.93
CA LEU A 78 6.16 0.84 -13.83
C LEU A 78 6.73 1.07 -15.22
N HIS A 79 6.14 0.43 -16.23
CA HIS A 79 6.56 0.62 -17.61
C HIS A 79 6.15 2.00 -18.14
N GLU A 80 4.94 2.44 -17.78
CA GLU A 80 4.37 3.71 -18.20
C GLU A 80 3.98 4.58 -16.98
N PRO A 81 4.07 5.91 -17.10
CA PRO A 81 3.60 6.80 -16.06
C PRO A 81 2.11 6.61 -15.77
N LEU A 82 1.75 6.67 -14.48
CA LEU A 82 0.35 6.68 -14.10
C LEU A 82 -0.31 8.02 -14.47
N ALA A 83 -1.62 7.96 -14.66
CA ALA A 83 -2.42 9.17 -14.85
C ALA A 83 -2.25 10.15 -13.66
N LYS A 84 -2.29 11.46 -13.97
CA LYS A 84 -2.16 12.54 -12.99
C LYS A 84 -3.07 12.30 -11.78
N GLY A 85 -2.54 12.58 -10.59
CA GLY A 85 -3.26 12.41 -9.32
C GLY A 85 -3.02 11.09 -8.60
N THR A 86 -2.18 10.19 -9.14
CA THR A 86 -1.79 8.92 -8.50
C THR A 86 -0.28 8.87 -8.32
N ALA A 87 0.18 8.51 -7.13
CA ALA A 87 1.57 8.14 -6.84
C ALA A 87 1.70 6.63 -6.76
N CYS A 88 2.90 6.14 -7.06
CA CYS A 88 3.26 4.74 -6.98
C CYS A 88 4.57 4.58 -6.21
N PHE A 89 4.58 3.64 -5.27
CA PHE A 89 5.76 3.25 -4.51
C PHE A 89 5.95 1.75 -4.67
N THR A 90 7.19 1.32 -4.90
CA THR A 90 7.49 -0.05 -5.31
C THR A 90 8.70 -0.58 -4.58
N LEU A 91 8.58 -1.82 -4.10
CA LEU A 91 9.65 -2.54 -3.43
C LEU A 91 9.72 -3.93 -4.04
N ALA A 92 10.92 -4.42 -4.39
CA ALA A 92 11.04 -5.68 -5.10
C ALA A 92 12.35 -6.43 -4.86
N GLU A 93 12.29 -7.76 -4.93
CA GLU A 93 13.40 -8.64 -5.27
C GLU A 93 13.14 -9.13 -6.70
N LYS A 94 13.89 -8.60 -7.67
CA LYS A 94 13.63 -8.84 -9.11
C LYS A 94 13.59 -10.36 -9.42
N GLY A 95 12.57 -10.77 -10.17
CA GLY A 95 12.30 -12.14 -10.57
C GLY A 95 11.61 -12.99 -9.50
N ARG A 96 11.37 -12.44 -8.29
CA ARG A 96 10.86 -13.23 -7.17
C ARG A 96 9.69 -12.62 -6.46
N GLN A 97 9.71 -11.34 -6.14
CA GLN A 97 8.62 -10.73 -5.37
C GLN A 97 8.56 -9.22 -5.58
N TYR A 98 7.35 -8.70 -5.71
CA TYR A 98 7.08 -7.30 -6.00
C TYR A 98 5.90 -6.81 -5.17
N ALA A 99 6.14 -5.73 -4.45
CA ALA A 99 5.13 -4.94 -3.77
C ALA A 99 4.93 -3.63 -4.52
N VAL A 100 3.68 -3.27 -4.79
CA VAL A 100 3.30 -1.99 -5.41
C VAL A 100 2.24 -1.35 -4.54
N TYR A 101 2.41 -0.07 -4.20
CA TYR A 101 1.43 0.74 -3.49
C TYR A 101 1.04 1.93 -4.35
N LEU A 102 -0.26 2.09 -4.57
CA LEU A 102 -0.87 3.15 -5.34
C LEU A 102 -1.65 4.04 -4.39
N CYS A 103 -1.51 5.37 -4.51
CA CYS A 103 -2.31 6.29 -3.69
C CYS A 103 -2.57 7.61 -4.39
N ARG A 104 -3.67 8.29 -4.03
CA ARG A 104 -3.97 9.64 -4.52
C ARG A 104 -2.95 10.69 -4.03
N THR A 105 -2.62 11.66 -4.87
CA THR A 105 -1.70 12.78 -4.55
C THR A 105 -2.41 14.11 -4.25
N GLY A 106 -3.75 14.14 -4.20
CA GLY A 106 -4.55 15.36 -3.96
C GLY A 106 -5.65 15.18 -2.91
N LYS A 107 -6.40 16.27 -2.64
CA LYS A 107 -7.50 16.29 -1.64
C LYS A 107 -8.71 15.45 -2.08
N THR A 108 -8.99 15.38 -3.37
CA THR A 108 -10.06 14.55 -3.92
C THR A 108 -9.49 13.20 -4.36
N GLY A 109 -10.19 12.13 -4.00
CA GLY A 109 -9.82 10.78 -4.43
C GLY A 109 -10.14 10.55 -5.90
N ARG A 110 -9.22 9.92 -6.61
CA ARG A 110 -9.53 9.30 -7.90
C ARG A 110 -10.31 8.03 -7.59
N ALA A 111 -11.62 8.04 -7.85
CA ALA A 111 -12.40 6.82 -7.86
C ALA A 111 -12.27 6.16 -9.23
N GLY A 112 -11.66 4.98 -9.31
CA GLY A 112 -11.59 4.25 -10.57
C GLY A 112 -10.56 3.12 -10.58
N ALA A 113 -10.65 2.29 -11.62
CA ALA A 113 -9.64 1.30 -11.93
C ALA A 113 -8.45 1.96 -12.67
N LEU A 114 -7.30 1.32 -12.61
CA LEU A 114 -6.10 1.66 -13.36
C LEU A 114 -5.63 0.45 -14.15
N ASP A 115 -5.24 0.69 -15.40
CA ASP A 115 -4.47 -0.28 -16.17
C ASP A 115 -2.99 -0.07 -15.86
N LEU A 116 -2.31 -1.14 -15.46
CA LEU A 116 -0.91 -1.16 -15.08
C LEU A 116 -0.13 -2.06 -16.02
N VAL A 117 1.06 -1.60 -16.37
CA VAL A 117 2.06 -2.40 -17.07
C VAL A 117 3.33 -2.39 -16.24
N LEU A 118 3.75 -3.55 -15.75
CA LEU A 118 4.90 -3.70 -14.86
C LEU A 118 6.05 -4.41 -15.59
N ASN A 119 7.26 -3.87 -15.44
CA ASN A 119 8.52 -4.43 -15.91
C ASN A 119 8.95 -5.60 -14.99
N VAL A 120 8.31 -6.75 -15.19
CA VAL A 120 8.54 -7.99 -14.44
C VAL A 120 9.09 -9.04 -15.40
N PRO A 121 10.19 -9.77 -15.09
CA PRO A 121 10.72 -10.83 -15.96
C PRO A 121 9.71 -11.93 -16.21
N ASP A 122 9.89 -12.64 -17.33
CA ASP A 122 9.07 -13.77 -17.73
C ASP A 122 9.00 -14.83 -16.62
N GLY A 123 7.82 -15.40 -16.42
CA GLY A 123 7.59 -16.34 -15.34
C GLY A 123 6.12 -16.44 -14.93
N ARG A 124 5.87 -17.19 -13.86
CA ARG A 124 4.54 -17.29 -13.26
C ARG A 124 4.57 -16.65 -11.88
N TYR A 125 3.60 -15.78 -11.64
CA TYR A 125 3.49 -15.05 -10.38
C TYR A 125 2.10 -15.23 -9.81
N ARG A 126 1.98 -15.50 -8.51
CA ARG A 126 0.72 -15.35 -7.79
C ARG A 126 0.50 -13.86 -7.56
N ALA A 127 -0.69 -13.37 -7.88
CA ALA A 127 -1.04 -11.97 -7.75
C ALA A 127 -2.20 -11.77 -6.79
N SER A 128 -2.13 -10.75 -5.93
CA SER A 128 -3.24 -10.38 -5.04
C SER A 128 -3.29 -8.88 -4.79
N TRP A 129 -4.49 -8.35 -4.68
CA TRP A 129 -4.74 -6.97 -4.27
C TRP A 129 -5.06 -6.90 -2.78
N LEU A 130 -4.73 -5.78 -2.16
CA LEU A 130 -5.13 -5.43 -0.79
C LEU A 130 -5.69 -4.01 -0.80
N ASP A 131 -6.86 -3.81 -0.21
CA ASP A 131 -7.38 -2.50 0.20
C ASP A 131 -6.75 -2.11 1.55
N PRO A 132 -5.90 -1.07 1.62
CA PRO A 132 -5.25 -0.66 2.85
C PRO A 132 -6.21 -0.15 3.95
N ALA A 133 -7.36 0.39 3.56
CA ALA A 133 -8.34 0.96 4.49
C ALA A 133 -9.17 -0.12 5.19
N SER A 134 -9.54 -1.19 4.48
CA SER A 134 -10.33 -2.30 5.03
C SER A 134 -9.48 -3.50 5.47
N GLY A 135 -8.29 -3.66 4.89
CA GLY A 135 -7.49 -4.87 5.01
C GLY A 135 -7.99 -6.03 4.13
N GLU A 136 -9.01 -5.80 3.30
CA GLU A 136 -9.57 -6.83 2.42
C GLU A 136 -8.59 -7.21 1.31
N ARG A 137 -8.47 -8.52 1.04
CA ARG A 137 -7.60 -9.06 0.01
C ARG A 137 -8.42 -9.70 -1.10
N THR A 138 -8.03 -9.43 -2.35
CA THR A 138 -8.58 -10.09 -3.54
C THR A 138 -7.48 -10.90 -4.21
N ASP A 139 -7.58 -12.24 -4.16
CA ASP A 139 -6.69 -13.13 -4.91
C ASP A 139 -7.04 -13.05 -6.41
N VAL A 140 -6.03 -12.76 -7.24
CA VAL A 140 -6.16 -12.77 -8.70
C VAL A 140 -5.80 -14.16 -9.24
N GLY A 141 -5.08 -14.96 -8.46
CA GLY A 141 -4.56 -16.25 -8.88
C GLY A 141 -3.18 -16.14 -9.53
N VAL A 142 -2.85 -17.08 -10.43
CA VAL A 142 -1.55 -17.11 -11.11
C VAL A 142 -1.64 -16.34 -12.43
N VAL A 143 -0.73 -15.39 -12.61
CA VAL A 143 -0.53 -14.62 -13.83
C VAL A 143 0.76 -15.09 -14.50
N THR A 144 0.68 -15.39 -15.79
CA THR A 144 1.86 -15.68 -16.62
C THR A 144 2.36 -14.37 -17.25
N VAL A 145 3.63 -14.07 -17.05
CA VAL A 145 4.30 -12.90 -17.61
C VAL A 145 5.16 -13.34 -18.79
N THR A 146 5.00 -12.63 -19.91
CA THR A 146 5.76 -12.81 -21.15
C THR A 146 6.28 -11.46 -21.62
N GLU A 147 7.34 -11.46 -22.42
CA GLU A 147 7.95 -10.23 -22.98
C GLU A 147 8.40 -9.23 -21.89
N SER A 148 8.63 -9.74 -20.68
CA SER A 148 8.94 -8.98 -19.48
C SER A 148 7.94 -7.86 -19.18
N ARG A 149 6.64 -8.11 -19.45
CA ARG A 149 5.53 -7.17 -19.25
C ARG A 149 4.36 -7.84 -18.57
N CYS A 150 4.14 -7.54 -17.30
CA CYS A 150 2.94 -7.94 -16.57
C CYS A 150 1.86 -6.87 -16.75
N ARG A 151 0.78 -7.21 -17.45
CA ARG A 151 -0.37 -6.31 -17.69
C ARG A 151 -1.49 -6.69 -16.73
N MET A 152 -1.97 -5.71 -15.96
CA MET A 152 -3.01 -5.93 -14.96
C MET A 152 -3.96 -4.74 -14.88
N ARG A 153 -5.23 -5.01 -14.61
CA ARG A 153 -6.21 -3.97 -14.27
C ARG A 153 -6.49 -4.02 -12.78
N SER A 154 -6.39 -2.89 -12.10
CA SER A 154 -6.72 -2.79 -10.68
C SER A 154 -8.22 -2.86 -10.47
N PRO A 155 -8.69 -3.36 -9.31
CA PRO A 155 -10.00 -3.02 -8.78
C PRO A 155 -10.23 -1.50 -8.73
N VAL A 156 -11.50 -1.10 -8.64
CA VAL A 156 -11.84 0.30 -8.38
C VAL A 156 -11.44 0.64 -6.95
N PHE A 157 -10.65 1.68 -6.77
CA PHE A 157 -10.27 2.21 -5.46
C PHE A 157 -10.44 3.73 -5.44
N LYS A 158 -10.48 4.32 -4.23
CA LYS A 158 -10.70 5.78 -4.04
C LYS A 158 -9.47 6.51 -3.52
N GLU A 159 -8.79 5.91 -2.54
CA GLU A 159 -7.69 6.53 -1.82
C GLU A 159 -6.37 5.87 -2.14
N ASP A 160 -6.32 4.56 -1.94
CA ASP A 160 -5.13 3.75 -2.06
C ASP A 160 -5.45 2.27 -2.34
N LEU A 161 -4.44 1.57 -2.85
CA LEU A 161 -4.51 0.14 -3.19
C LEU A 161 -3.10 -0.44 -3.19
N ALA A 162 -2.93 -1.68 -2.77
CA ALA A 162 -1.66 -2.40 -2.84
C ALA A 162 -1.77 -3.69 -3.67
N LEU A 163 -0.70 -4.01 -4.39
CA LEU A 163 -0.52 -5.25 -5.16
C LEU A 163 0.68 -6.02 -4.62
N ALA A 164 0.49 -7.32 -4.42
CA ALA A 164 1.56 -8.28 -4.24
C ALA A 164 1.67 -9.18 -5.48
N LEU A 165 2.88 -9.33 -6.02
CA LEU A 165 3.23 -10.36 -7.00
C LEU A 165 4.35 -11.23 -6.43
N GLU A 166 4.14 -12.54 -6.37
CA GLU A 166 5.09 -13.51 -5.82
C GLU A 166 5.39 -14.60 -6.86
N GLY A 167 6.66 -14.76 -7.20
CA GLY A 167 7.13 -15.77 -8.14
C GLY A 167 6.85 -17.17 -7.63
N ARG A 168 6.41 -18.05 -8.53
CA ARG A 168 6.16 -19.48 -8.28
C ARG A 168 7.30 -20.37 -8.71
#